data_AF-A0A538AFA7-F1
#
_entry.id   AF-A0A538AFA7-F1
#
_cell.length_a   1.000
_cell.length_b   1.000
_cell.length_c   1.000
_cell.angle_alpha   90.00
_cell.angle_beta   90.00
_cell.angle_gamma   90.00
#
_symmetry.space_group_name_H-M   'P 1'
#
loop_
_entity.id
_entity.type
_entity.pdbx_description
1 polymer ?
#
loop_
_entity_poly.entity_id
_entity_poly.type
_entity_poly.pdbx_seq_one_letter_code
_entity_poly.pdbx_strand_id
1 'polypeptide(L)'
;MAAKESPHYYGGQALLEGVMMRGRDRWAVAVRRPTKEIYIEQHPVRSLATKYPLFRKPLFRGVAAMGEALSIGMRAMMISANQSLDEETKLSSKQMGGTIAFALLVFFVIFILFPNLLSNLFGHTKRATAGHSILQNVYEGLIRMGIFIGYLLLISMIKEIRRVFQYHGAEHKTIAAYEANEPVLNPESVDKYSTLHVRCGTNFLIMTMLLTIIVFTFFGRPAIWLQILERLGGIFLIAGISYEGLRLGTLWCAR
;
A
#
# COMPACT_ATOMS: atom_id res chain seq x y z
N MET A 1 34.13 -20.40 2.15
CA MET A 1 32.95 -20.53 1.27
C MET A 1 32.08 -19.30 1.49
N ALA A 2 32.11 -18.33 0.57
CA ALA A 2 31.25 -17.16 0.67
C ALA A 2 29.79 -17.63 0.64
N ALA A 3 29.01 -17.28 1.66
CA ALA A 3 27.59 -17.56 1.68
C ALA A 3 26.98 -16.94 0.41
N LYS A 4 26.32 -17.75 -0.40
CA LYS A 4 25.58 -17.31 -1.58
C LYS A 4 24.51 -16.34 -1.09
N GLU A 5 24.78 -15.03 -1.16
CA GLU A 5 23.82 -14.02 -0.74
C GLU A 5 22.56 -14.20 -1.58
N SER A 6 21.45 -14.55 -0.93
CA SER A 6 20.16 -14.53 -1.60
C SER A 6 19.91 -13.10 -2.08
N PRO A 7 19.53 -12.88 -3.35
CA PRO A 7 19.29 -11.54 -3.87
C PRO A 7 18.28 -10.84 -2.96
N HIS A 8 18.70 -9.72 -2.37
CA HIS A 8 17.82 -8.89 -1.55
C HIS A 8 17.15 -7.88 -2.48
N TYR A 9 15.84 -7.99 -2.62
CA TYR A 9 15.08 -7.05 -3.42
C TYR A 9 14.85 -5.76 -2.64
N TYR A 10 15.09 -4.63 -3.31
CA TYR A 10 14.83 -3.33 -2.73
C TYR A 10 13.35 -2.97 -2.93
N GLY A 11 12.82 -2.24 -1.97
CA GLY A 11 11.49 -1.65 -2.05
C GLY A 11 11.57 -0.17 -1.67
N GLY A 12 10.52 0.57 -1.98
CA GLY A 12 10.44 1.97 -1.60
C GLY A 12 9.02 2.42 -1.37
N GLN A 13 8.91 3.72 -1.09
CA GLN A 13 7.65 4.41 -0.98
C GLN A 13 7.83 5.85 -1.41
N ALA A 14 6.92 6.36 -2.24
CA ALA A 14 6.84 7.79 -2.52
C ALA A 14 6.36 8.58 -1.30
N LEU A 15 6.98 9.73 -1.08
CA LEU A 15 6.65 10.66 -0.01
C LEU A 15 6.29 12.02 -0.60
N LEU A 16 5.84 12.95 0.25
CA LEU A 16 5.70 14.34 -0.15
C LEU A 16 7.11 14.92 -0.36
N GLU A 17 7.39 15.41 -1.56
CA GLU A 17 8.71 15.94 -1.95
C GLU A 17 9.89 14.98 -1.77
N GLY A 18 9.65 13.66 -1.79
CA GLY A 18 10.72 12.72 -1.49
C GLY A 18 10.42 11.26 -1.74
N VAL A 19 11.38 10.42 -1.40
CA VAL A 19 11.28 8.96 -1.49
C VAL A 19 11.86 8.31 -0.24
N MET A 20 11.29 7.17 0.12
CA MET A 20 11.87 6.23 1.07
C MET A 20 12.35 5.00 0.32
N MET A 21 13.56 4.56 0.64
CA MET A 21 14.14 3.31 0.12
C MET A 21 14.41 2.36 1.28
N ARG A 22 14.03 1.10 1.11
CA ARG A 22 14.22 0.01 2.09
C ARG A 22 15.18 -1.03 1.52
N GLY A 23 16.34 -1.14 2.16
CA GLY A 23 17.30 -2.23 1.97
C GLY A 23 17.07 -3.39 2.94
N ARG A 24 18.09 -4.23 3.10
CA ARG A 24 18.04 -5.45 3.93
C ARG A 24 17.96 -5.14 5.42
N ASP A 25 18.83 -4.25 5.86
CA ASP A 25 19.13 -3.94 7.25
C ASP A 25 18.82 -2.47 7.59
N ARG A 26 18.72 -1.61 6.58
CA ARG A 26 18.44 -0.18 6.74
C ARG A 26 17.37 0.31 5.77
N TRP A 27 16.69 1.37 6.17
CA TRP A 27 15.87 2.18 5.29
C TRP A 27 16.31 3.64 5.41
N ALA A 28 16.19 4.37 4.31
CA ALA A 28 16.60 5.76 4.21
C ALA A 28 15.49 6.59 3.57
N VAL A 29 15.41 7.85 3.96
CA VAL A 29 14.48 8.84 3.43
C VAL A 29 15.28 9.99 2.84
N ALA A 30 14.92 10.41 1.63
CA ALA A 30 15.44 11.60 0.99
C ALA A 30 14.28 12.55 0.67
N VAL A 31 14.32 13.78 1.19
CA VAL A 31 13.23 14.76 1.05
C VAL A 31 13.81 16.10 0.60
N ARG A 32 13.22 16.68 -0.43
CA ARG A 32 13.53 18.02 -0.89
C ARG A 32 12.86 19.05 0.01
N ARG A 33 13.65 19.86 0.68
CA ARG A 33 13.18 20.99 1.50
C ARG A 33 12.74 22.17 0.61
N PRO A 34 11.96 23.13 1.14
CA PRO A 34 11.65 24.39 0.45
C PRO A 34 12.89 25.17 -0.01
N THR A 35 14.01 25.06 0.74
CA THR A 35 15.32 25.62 0.39
C THR A 35 15.99 24.96 -0.83
N LYS A 36 15.37 23.93 -1.40
CA LYS A 36 15.87 23.05 -2.49
C LYS A 36 16.99 22.09 -2.11
N GLU A 37 17.46 22.13 -0.86
CA GLU A 37 18.39 21.13 -0.33
C GLU A 37 17.69 19.78 -0.14
N ILE A 38 18.46 18.70 -0.25
CA ILE A 38 17.97 17.34 0.01
C ILE A 38 18.35 16.95 1.43
N TYR A 39 17.35 16.79 2.27
CA TYR A 39 17.50 16.18 3.59
C TYR A 39 17.54 14.66 3.46
N ILE A 40 18.51 14.02 4.11
CA ILE A 40 18.67 12.56 4.12
C ILE A 40 18.79 12.06 5.55
N GLU A 41 18.01 11.05 5.90
CA GLU A 41 18.10 10.35 7.18
C GLU A 41 18.00 8.83 6.97
N GLN A 42 18.70 8.05 7.81
CA GLN A 42 18.77 6.60 7.73
C GLN A 42 18.50 5.91 9.06
N HIS A 43 17.77 4.81 9.03
CA HIS A 43 17.36 4.06 10.21
C HIS A 43 17.50 2.55 10.01
N PRO A 44 17.66 1.77 11.08
CA PRO A 44 17.68 0.30 10.99
C PRO A 44 16.29 -0.28 10.70
N VAL A 45 16.25 -1.36 9.92
CA VAL A 45 15.08 -2.22 9.73
C VAL A 45 15.05 -3.24 10.86
N ARG A 46 14.01 -3.17 11.70
CA ARG A 46 13.77 -4.18 12.75
C ARG A 46 12.73 -5.17 12.25
N SER A 47 13.15 -6.38 11.88
CA SER A 47 12.22 -7.40 11.39
C SER A 47 11.61 -8.25 12.50
N LEU A 48 10.28 -8.33 12.50
CA LEU A 48 9.49 -9.22 13.36
C LEU A 48 9.73 -10.69 13.03
N ALA A 49 10.00 -11.02 11.76
CA ALA A 49 10.35 -12.38 11.33
C ALA A 49 11.72 -12.84 11.86
N THR A 50 12.62 -11.90 12.20
CA THR A 50 13.86 -12.23 12.91
C THR A 50 13.57 -12.60 14.37
N LYS A 51 12.60 -11.92 15.01
CA LYS A 51 12.26 -12.08 16.42
C LYS A 51 11.34 -13.29 16.70
N TYR A 52 10.38 -13.59 15.83
CA TYR A 52 9.43 -14.69 16.04
C TYR A 52 9.38 -15.64 14.81
N PRO A 53 9.72 -16.93 14.98
CA PRO A 53 9.74 -17.91 13.88
C PRO A 53 8.39 -18.11 13.17
N LEU A 54 7.27 -17.87 13.85
CA LEU A 54 5.92 -17.99 13.26
C LEU A 54 5.74 -17.07 12.05
N PHE A 55 6.30 -15.85 12.10
CA PHE A 55 6.24 -14.88 11.00
C PHE A 55 7.16 -15.23 9.81
N ARG A 56 7.82 -16.39 9.83
CA ARG A 56 8.54 -16.94 8.65
C ARG A 56 7.67 -17.87 7.82
N LYS A 57 6.56 -18.38 8.38
CA LYS A 57 5.64 -19.27 7.67
C LYS A 57 4.85 -18.50 6.61
N PRO A 58 4.43 -19.15 5.50
CA PRO A 58 3.52 -18.57 4.52
C PRO A 58 2.26 -18.01 5.21
N LEU A 59 1.61 -17.03 4.58
CA LEU A 59 0.49 -16.24 5.14
C LEU A 59 0.90 -15.30 6.28
N PHE A 60 1.49 -15.82 7.37
CA PHE A 60 1.91 -15.02 8.53
C PHE A 60 3.05 -14.05 8.20
N ARG A 61 3.96 -14.45 7.31
CA ARG A 61 5.03 -13.57 6.84
C ARG A 61 4.51 -12.35 6.09
N GLY A 62 3.42 -12.50 5.34
CA GLY A 62 2.82 -11.39 4.60
C GLY A 62 2.27 -10.34 5.56
N VAL A 63 1.54 -10.79 6.59
CA VAL A 63 1.03 -9.91 7.66
C VAL A 63 2.19 -9.19 8.38
N ALA A 64 3.27 -9.90 8.73
CA ALA A 64 4.44 -9.28 9.35
C ALA A 64 5.11 -8.26 8.42
N ALA A 65 5.34 -8.61 7.16
CA ALA A 65 5.95 -7.74 6.17
C ALA A 65 5.12 -6.47 5.94
N MET A 66 3.79 -6.60 5.88
CA MET A 66 2.87 -5.47 5.76
C MET A 66 2.88 -4.59 7.02
N GLY A 67 2.87 -5.19 8.21
CA GLY A 67 2.97 -4.43 9.47
C GLY A 67 4.28 -3.64 9.58
N GLU A 68 5.40 -4.25 9.19
CA GLU A 68 6.69 -3.57 9.10
C GLU A 68 6.68 -2.44 8.06
N ALA A 69 6.18 -2.73 6.85
CA ALA A 69 6.10 -1.74 5.77
C ALA A 69 5.20 -0.55 6.15
N LEU A 70 4.05 -0.79 6.77
CA LEU A 70 3.16 0.25 7.27
C LEU A 70 3.84 1.08 8.38
N SER A 71 4.51 0.43 9.33
CA SER A 71 5.21 1.14 10.42
C SER A 71 6.33 2.04 9.90
N ILE A 72 7.17 1.52 8.99
CA ILE A 72 8.25 2.28 8.35
C ILE A 72 7.66 3.40 7.47
N GLY A 73 6.66 3.08 6.66
CA GLY A 73 5.98 4.02 5.77
C GLY A 73 5.35 5.20 6.52
N MET A 74 4.67 4.93 7.64
CA MET A 74 4.12 5.98 8.51
C MET A 74 5.23 6.88 9.07
N ARG A 75 6.35 6.31 9.54
CA ARG A 75 7.50 7.11 10.01
C ARG A 75 8.08 7.97 8.90
N ALA A 76 8.28 7.40 7.71
CA ALA A 76 8.81 8.11 6.56
C ALA A 76 7.88 9.27 6.12
N MET A 77 6.57 9.06 6.11
CA MET A 77 5.59 10.12 5.81
C MET A 77 5.63 11.25 6.84
N MET A 78 5.77 10.94 8.13
CA MET A 78 5.90 11.97 9.17
C MET A 78 7.20 12.76 9.02
N ILE A 79 8.32 12.10 8.70
CA ILE A 79 9.61 12.78 8.42
C ILE A 79 9.44 13.70 7.21
N SER A 80 8.91 13.20 6.10
CA SER A 80 8.68 13.97 4.88
C SER A 80 7.77 15.17 5.14
N ALA A 81 6.61 14.99 5.77
CA ALA A 81 5.71 16.09 6.10
C ALA A 81 6.39 17.18 6.93
N ASN A 82 7.21 16.81 7.92
CA ASN A 82 7.92 17.79 8.76
C ASN A 82 9.08 18.49 8.05
N GLN A 83 9.69 17.86 7.04
CA GLN A 83 10.83 18.42 6.29
C GLN A 83 10.40 19.20 5.05
N SER A 84 9.19 18.95 4.53
CA SER A 84 8.61 19.67 3.39
C SER A 84 7.94 21.00 3.78
N LEU A 85 7.82 21.29 5.08
CA LEU A 85 7.24 22.52 5.63
C LEU A 85 8.34 23.43 6.17
N ASP A 86 8.11 24.75 6.10
CA ASP A 86 8.99 25.74 6.72
C ASP A 86 9.00 25.58 8.25
N GLU A 87 10.09 25.98 8.92
CA GLU A 87 10.26 25.74 10.36
C GLU A 87 9.14 26.32 11.22
N GLU A 88 8.58 27.46 10.81
CA GLU A 88 7.44 28.12 11.47
C GLU A 88 6.10 27.39 11.26
N THR A 89 6.02 26.52 10.24
CA THR A 89 4.78 25.83 9.83
C THR A 89 4.77 24.34 10.16
N LYS A 90 5.79 23.83 10.87
CA LYS A 90 5.85 22.43 11.30
C LYS A 90 4.63 22.08 12.16
N LEU A 91 3.94 21.01 11.78
CA LEU A 91 2.74 20.57 12.48
C LEU A 91 3.07 20.02 13.88
N SER A 92 2.32 20.45 14.89
CA SER A 92 2.37 19.83 16.22
C SER A 92 1.87 18.39 16.16
N SER A 93 2.37 17.51 17.04
CA SER A 93 1.92 16.12 17.15
C SER A 93 0.40 15.99 17.32
N LYS A 94 -0.25 16.96 17.98
CA LYS A 94 -1.72 17.00 18.12
C LYS A 94 -2.42 17.27 16.79
N GLN A 95 -1.91 18.22 16.00
CA GLN A 95 -2.47 18.54 14.68
C GLN A 95 -2.31 17.34 13.73
N MET A 96 -1.15 16.70 13.74
CA MET A 96 -0.89 15.50 12.95
C MET A 96 -1.84 14.34 13.33
N GLY A 97 -2.05 14.11 14.64
CA GLY A 97 -3.04 13.14 15.11
C GLY A 97 -4.47 13.47 14.67
N GLY A 98 -4.85 14.75 14.71
CA GLY A 98 -6.15 15.23 14.22
C GLY A 98 -6.36 14.99 12.72
N THR A 99 -5.36 15.28 11.89
CA THR A 99 -5.41 15.02 10.45
C THR A 99 -5.53 13.52 10.14
N ILE A 100 -4.79 12.66 10.86
CA ILE A 100 -4.89 11.20 10.71
C ILE A 100 -6.30 10.72 11.10
N ALA A 101 -6.84 11.19 12.22
CA ALA A 101 -8.18 10.83 12.66
C ALA A 101 -9.25 11.26 11.64
N PHE A 102 -9.13 12.47 11.09
CA PHE A 102 -10.02 12.95 10.04
C PHE A 102 -9.91 12.11 8.75
N ALA A 103 -8.69 11.77 8.32
CA ALA A 103 -8.47 10.91 7.16
C ALA A 103 -9.09 9.51 7.35
N LEU A 104 -8.97 8.94 8.56
CA LEU A 104 -9.61 7.66 8.92
C LEU A 104 -11.15 7.76 8.90
N LEU A 105 -11.71 8.87 9.38
CA LEU A 105 -13.15 9.12 9.32
C LEU A 105 -13.64 9.20 7.86
N VAL A 106 -12.97 9.99 7.02
CA VAL A 106 -13.28 10.10 5.59
C VAL A 106 -13.17 8.74 4.91
N PHE A 107 -12.12 7.97 5.23
CA PHE A 107 -11.96 6.61 4.73
C PHE A 107 -13.15 5.72 5.12
N PHE A 108 -13.56 5.73 6.39
CA PHE A 108 -14.70 4.94 6.85
C PHE A 108 -15.99 5.34 6.12
N VAL A 109 -16.23 6.64 5.97
CA VAL A 109 -17.41 7.15 5.25
C VAL A 109 -17.41 6.70 3.80
N ILE A 110 -16.32 6.89 3.07
CA ILE A 110 -16.25 6.61 1.61
C ILE A 110 -16.18 5.11 1.30
N PHE A 111 -15.42 4.33 2.06
CA PHE A 111 -15.12 2.94 1.72
C PHE A 111 -15.92 1.90 2.49
N ILE A 112 -16.52 2.28 3.62
CA ILE A 112 -17.32 1.37 4.45
C ILE A 112 -18.80 1.76 4.38
N LEU A 113 -19.16 2.99 4.77
CA LEU A 113 -20.55 3.42 4.86
C LEU A 113 -21.20 3.65 3.49
N PHE A 114 -20.53 4.42 2.62
CA PHE A 114 -21.08 4.83 1.33
C PHE A 114 -21.41 3.65 0.39
N PRO A 115 -20.56 2.61 0.22
CA PRO A 115 -20.89 1.46 -0.61
C PRO A 115 -22.07 0.66 -0.04
N ASN A 116 -22.22 0.60 1.29
CA ASN A 116 -23.35 -0.06 1.94
C ASN A 116 -24.65 0.72 1.71
N LEU A 117 -24.61 2.06 1.77
CA LEU A 117 -25.77 2.89 1.46
C LEU A 117 -26.15 2.75 -0.03
N LEU A 118 -25.17 2.82 -0.92
CA LEU A 118 -25.37 2.70 -2.36
C LEU A 118 -25.97 1.34 -2.73
N SER A 119 -25.43 0.25 -2.21
CA SER A 119 -25.97 -1.10 -2.44
C SER A 119 -27.40 -1.26 -1.90
N ASN A 120 -27.77 -0.58 -0.82
CA ASN A 120 -29.14 -0.60 -0.30
C ASN A 120 -30.13 0.24 -1.15
N LEU A 121 -29.69 1.36 -1.72
CA LEU A 121 -30.51 2.23 -2.58
C LEU A 121 -30.76 1.61 -3.96
N PHE A 122 -29.70 1.07 -4.58
CA PHE A 122 -29.79 0.39 -5.88
C PHE A 122 -30.26 -1.06 -5.74
N GLY A 123 -30.21 -1.62 -4.53
CA GLY A 123 -30.71 -2.95 -4.17
C GLY A 123 -32.22 -3.02 -3.95
N HIS A 124 -33.02 -2.25 -4.68
CA HIS A 124 -34.50 -2.32 -4.65
C HIS A 124 -35.08 -3.64 -5.16
N THR A 125 -34.26 -4.67 -5.40
CA THR A 125 -34.71 -6.06 -5.47
C THR A 125 -34.90 -6.65 -4.07
N LYS A 126 -35.82 -6.09 -3.28
CA LYS A 126 -36.36 -6.75 -2.07
C LYS A 126 -37.29 -7.94 -2.41
N ARG A 127 -37.40 -8.31 -3.68
CA ARG A 127 -38.12 -9.50 -4.18
C ARG A 127 -37.17 -10.44 -4.91
N ALA A 128 -36.25 -11.04 -4.15
CA ALA A 128 -35.70 -12.35 -4.51
C ALA A 128 -35.54 -13.12 -3.21
N THR A 129 -36.64 -13.78 -2.85
CA THR A 129 -36.71 -15.06 -2.14
C THR A 129 -35.35 -15.68 -1.79
N ALA A 130 -35.09 -15.83 -0.48
CA ALA A 130 -34.43 -16.97 0.19
C ALA A 130 -33.44 -17.86 -0.63
N GLY A 131 -32.62 -17.28 -1.49
CA GLY A 131 -31.77 -18.00 -2.44
C GLY A 131 -30.49 -17.23 -2.69
N HIS A 132 -29.39 -17.81 -2.24
CA HIS A 132 -28.00 -17.46 -2.49
C HIS A 132 -27.78 -16.53 -3.69
N SER A 133 -27.24 -15.34 -3.49
CA SER A 133 -26.89 -14.47 -4.60
C SER A 133 -25.41 -14.10 -4.55
N ILE A 134 -24.58 -15.08 -4.90
CA ILE A 134 -23.23 -14.86 -5.45
C ILE A 134 -23.21 -13.62 -6.34
N LEU A 135 -24.24 -13.46 -7.19
CA LEU A 135 -24.45 -12.29 -8.04
C LEU A 135 -24.54 -10.95 -7.28
N GLN A 136 -25.17 -10.91 -6.11
CA GLN A 136 -25.27 -9.70 -5.28
C GLN A 136 -23.94 -9.36 -4.60
N ASN A 137 -23.19 -10.38 -4.14
CA ASN A 137 -21.85 -10.18 -3.59
C ASN A 137 -20.87 -9.70 -4.66
N VAL A 138 -20.97 -10.24 -5.89
CA VAL A 138 -20.21 -9.76 -7.05
C VAL A 138 -20.59 -8.31 -7.37
N TYR A 139 -21.88 -7.97 -7.42
CA TYR A 139 -22.33 -6.60 -7.67
C TYR A 139 -21.81 -5.61 -6.63
N GLU A 140 -21.90 -5.93 -5.33
CA GLU A 140 -21.31 -5.12 -4.27
C GLU A 140 -19.79 -4.98 -4.40
N GLY A 141 -19.11 -6.07 -4.78
CA GLY A 141 -17.69 -6.07 -5.08
C GLY A 141 -17.31 -5.11 -6.21
N LEU A 142 -18.07 -5.14 -7.31
CA LEU A 142 -17.89 -4.25 -8.46
C LEU A 142 -18.16 -2.79 -8.11
N ILE A 143 -19.21 -2.49 -7.33
CA ILE A 143 -19.45 -1.14 -6.82
C ILE A 143 -18.26 -0.63 -6.01
N ARG A 144 -17.75 -1.43 -5.07
CA ARG A 144 -16.57 -1.04 -4.26
C ARG A 144 -15.34 -0.83 -5.12
N MET A 145 -15.12 -1.67 -6.13
CA MET A 145 -14.05 -1.51 -7.11
C MET A 145 -14.19 -0.19 -7.87
N GLY A 146 -15.39 0.11 -8.38
CA GLY A 146 -15.69 1.36 -9.07
C GLY A 146 -15.45 2.60 -8.20
N ILE A 147 -15.91 2.58 -6.94
CA ILE A 147 -15.69 3.67 -5.97
C ILE A 147 -14.19 3.87 -5.73
N PHE A 148 -13.43 2.79 -5.57
CA PHE A 148 -11.99 2.88 -5.33
C PHE A 148 -11.22 3.42 -6.54
N ILE A 149 -11.51 2.92 -7.74
CA ILE A 149 -10.90 3.44 -8.98
C ILE A 149 -11.28 4.90 -9.18
N GLY A 150 -12.56 5.25 -9.00
CA GLY A 150 -13.05 6.62 -9.07
C GLY A 150 -12.36 7.54 -8.06
N TYR A 151 -12.18 7.09 -6.81
CA TYR A 151 -11.42 7.81 -5.80
C TYR A 151 -9.97 8.07 -6.24
N LEU A 152 -9.26 7.05 -6.73
CA LEU A 152 -7.89 7.21 -7.21
C LEU A 152 -7.80 8.21 -8.36
N LEU A 153 -8.72 8.14 -9.32
CA LEU A 153 -8.78 9.08 -10.44
C LEU A 153 -9.02 10.52 -9.94
N LEU A 154 -9.95 10.73 -9.01
CA LEU A 154 -10.24 12.06 -8.46
C LEU A 154 -9.05 12.65 -7.70
N ILE A 155 -8.44 11.89 -6.79
CA ILE A 155 -7.28 12.41 -6.04
C ILE A 155 -6.06 12.62 -6.95
N SER A 156 -5.93 11.85 -8.03
CA SER A 156 -4.88 12.06 -9.04
C SER A 156 -5.00 13.41 -9.74
N MET A 157 -6.14 14.09 -9.64
CA MET A 157 -6.31 15.43 -10.19
C MET A 157 -5.71 16.52 -9.30
N ILE A 158 -5.37 16.22 -8.04
CA ILE A 158 -4.80 17.16 -7.07
C ILE A 158 -3.29 17.30 -7.32
N LYS A 159 -2.77 18.52 -7.41
CA LYS A 159 -1.37 18.81 -7.82
C LYS A 159 -0.35 18.12 -6.91
N GLU A 160 -0.60 18.16 -5.61
CA GLU A 160 0.24 17.58 -4.57
C GLU A 160 0.30 16.05 -4.71
N ILE A 161 -0.83 15.41 -4.99
CA ILE A 161 -0.91 13.95 -5.19
C ILE A 161 -0.23 13.54 -6.50
N ARG A 162 -0.40 14.32 -7.59
CA ARG A 162 0.34 14.08 -8.84
C ARG A 162 1.84 14.09 -8.61
N ARG A 163 2.32 15.00 -7.78
CA ARG A 163 3.73 15.08 -7.44
C ARG A 163 4.21 13.84 -6.67
N VAL A 164 3.42 13.34 -5.72
CA VAL A 164 3.72 12.06 -5.06
C VAL A 164 3.80 10.92 -6.09
N PHE A 165 2.93 10.87 -7.09
CA PHE A 165 3.01 9.88 -8.17
C PHE A 165 4.26 10.03 -9.04
N GLN A 166 4.76 11.26 -9.25
CA GLN A 166 6.05 11.47 -9.93
C GLN A 166 7.21 10.91 -9.11
N TYR A 167 7.23 11.14 -7.80
CA TYR A 167 8.22 10.54 -6.90
C TYR A 167 8.11 9.01 -6.85
N HIS A 168 6.90 8.45 -7.00
CA HIS A 168 6.71 7.01 -7.11
C HIS A 168 7.30 6.44 -8.41
N GLY A 169 7.10 7.13 -9.54
CA GLY A 169 7.77 6.78 -10.79
C GLY A 169 9.30 6.82 -10.64
N ALA A 170 9.83 7.88 -10.03
CA ALA A 170 11.26 8.02 -9.77
C ALA A 170 11.82 6.91 -8.85
N GLU A 171 11.05 6.51 -7.83
CA GLU A 171 11.38 5.39 -6.94
C GLU A 171 11.56 4.09 -7.74
N HIS A 172 10.57 3.74 -8.57
CA HIS A 172 10.63 2.54 -9.41
C HIS A 172 11.82 2.55 -10.37
N LYS A 173 12.06 3.68 -11.06
CA LYS A 173 13.19 3.82 -11.98
C LYS A 173 14.52 3.65 -11.25
N THR A 174 14.66 4.25 -10.06
CA THR A 174 15.88 4.18 -9.25
C THR A 174 16.16 2.77 -8.77
N ILE A 175 15.13 2.04 -8.31
CA ILE A 175 15.27 0.63 -7.91
C ILE A 175 15.67 -0.23 -9.10
N ALA A 176 15.04 -0.03 -10.27
CA ALA A 176 15.36 -0.78 -11.47
C ALA A 176 16.80 -0.53 -11.95
N ALA A 177 17.25 0.73 -11.95
CA ALA A 177 18.63 1.09 -12.28
C ALA A 177 19.64 0.45 -11.32
N TYR A 178 19.33 0.47 -10.02
CA TYR A 178 20.17 -0.14 -9.00
C TYR A 178 20.25 -1.67 -9.18
N GLU A 179 19.12 -2.34 -9.37
CA GLU A 179 19.08 -3.80 -9.57
C GLU A 179 19.71 -4.25 -10.89
N ALA A 180 19.74 -3.38 -11.91
CA ALA A 180 20.46 -3.60 -13.15
C ALA A 180 21.98 -3.36 -13.04
N ASN A 181 22.49 -3.00 -11.86
CA ASN A 181 23.89 -2.66 -11.61
C ASN A 181 24.40 -1.52 -12.50
N GLU A 182 23.60 -0.46 -12.70
CA GLU A 182 24.09 0.74 -13.37
C GLU A 182 25.36 1.27 -12.70
N PRO A 183 26.43 1.55 -13.46
CA PRO A 183 27.71 2.00 -12.89
C PRO A 183 27.61 3.38 -12.24
N VAL A 184 26.66 4.22 -12.69
CA VAL A 184 26.41 5.56 -12.16
C VAL A 184 24.90 5.72 -11.95
N LEU A 185 24.51 6.22 -10.78
CA LEU A 185 23.11 6.52 -10.46
C LEU A 185 22.90 8.03 -10.49
N ASN A 186 22.59 8.54 -11.68
CA ASN A 186 22.24 9.95 -11.90
C ASN A 186 20.88 10.03 -12.63
N PRO A 187 20.22 11.21 -12.68
CA PRO A 187 18.91 11.32 -13.31
C PRO A 187 18.88 10.81 -14.76
N GLU A 188 19.92 11.07 -15.55
CA GLU A 188 20.00 10.69 -16.97
C GLU A 188 20.05 9.15 -17.16
N SER A 189 20.87 8.46 -16.37
CA SER A 189 20.99 7.00 -16.40
C SER A 189 19.75 6.30 -15.85
N VAL A 190 19.09 6.89 -14.85
CA VAL A 190 17.87 6.33 -14.23
C VAL A 190 16.64 6.52 -15.12
N ASP A 191 16.57 7.62 -15.89
CA ASP A 191 15.36 7.98 -16.64
C ASP A 191 15.00 6.97 -17.75
N LYS A 192 15.98 6.17 -18.22
CA LYS A 192 15.79 5.11 -19.21
C LYS A 192 14.97 3.91 -18.69
N TYR A 193 14.83 3.77 -17.38
CA TYR A 193 14.09 2.66 -16.79
C TYR A 193 12.58 2.95 -16.77
N SER A 194 11.79 1.87 -16.77
CA SER A 194 10.34 1.95 -16.72
C SER A 194 9.84 2.39 -15.34
N THR A 195 8.72 3.10 -15.31
CA THR A 195 7.96 3.36 -14.08
C THR A 195 7.10 2.16 -13.66
N LEU A 196 7.04 1.09 -14.46
CA LEU A 196 6.31 -0.14 -14.12
C LEU A 196 7.18 -1.06 -13.27
N HIS A 197 6.63 -1.52 -12.15
CA HIS A 197 7.36 -2.35 -11.21
C HIS A 197 6.46 -3.43 -10.60
N VAL A 198 6.89 -4.70 -10.69
CA VAL A 198 6.07 -5.87 -10.29
C VAL A 198 5.77 -5.87 -8.78
N ARG A 199 6.68 -5.29 -7.97
CA ARG A 199 6.55 -5.17 -6.51
C ARG A 199 5.79 -3.92 -6.05
N CYS A 200 5.18 -3.18 -6.98
CA CYS A 200 4.47 -1.95 -6.65
C CYS A 200 3.27 -2.21 -5.72
N GLY A 201 3.05 -1.31 -4.76
CA GLY A 201 1.87 -1.31 -3.90
C GLY A 201 0.55 -1.22 -4.68
N THR A 202 0.52 -0.60 -5.86
CA THR A 202 -0.68 -0.57 -6.71
C THR A 202 -1.05 -1.97 -7.22
N ASN A 203 -0.06 -2.81 -7.57
CA ASN A 203 -0.31 -4.21 -7.93
C ASN A 203 -0.84 -5.00 -6.72
N PHE A 204 -0.28 -4.74 -5.52
CA PHE A 204 -0.80 -5.30 -4.27
C PHE A 204 -2.27 -4.93 -4.04
N LEU A 205 -2.62 -3.66 -4.20
CA LEU A 205 -3.97 -3.14 -3.97
C LEU A 205 -4.97 -3.78 -4.95
N ILE A 206 -4.66 -3.81 -6.24
CA ILE A 206 -5.52 -4.42 -7.27
C ILE A 206 -5.74 -5.91 -6.97
N MET A 207 -4.66 -6.66 -6.70
CA MET A 207 -4.75 -8.08 -6.34
C MET A 207 -5.59 -8.30 -5.09
N THR A 208 -5.36 -7.50 -4.05
CA THR A 208 -6.12 -7.56 -2.78
C THR A 208 -7.60 -7.29 -3.01
N MET A 209 -7.95 -6.34 -3.87
CA MET A 209 -9.34 -6.04 -4.19
C MET A 209 -10.01 -7.14 -5.01
N LEU A 210 -9.34 -7.69 -6.01
CA LEU A 210 -9.87 -8.83 -6.77
C LEU A 210 -10.09 -10.05 -5.86
N LEU A 211 -9.11 -10.37 -5.02
CA LEU A 211 -9.24 -11.44 -4.03
C LEU A 211 -10.32 -11.15 -3.00
N THR A 212 -10.53 -9.89 -2.61
CA THR A 212 -11.64 -9.49 -1.74
C THR A 212 -12.99 -9.86 -2.36
N ILE A 213 -13.19 -9.56 -3.65
CA ILE A 213 -14.43 -9.92 -4.36
C ILE A 213 -14.58 -11.44 -4.36
N ILE A 214 -13.54 -12.19 -4.76
CA ILE A 214 -13.60 -13.65 -4.84
C ILE A 214 -13.89 -14.28 -3.48
N VAL A 215 -13.12 -13.91 -2.45
CA VAL A 215 -13.22 -14.49 -1.11
C VAL A 215 -14.60 -14.20 -0.53
N PHE A 216 -15.03 -12.94 -0.46
CA PHE A 216 -16.31 -12.59 0.15
C PHE A 216 -17.54 -12.97 -0.69
N THR A 217 -17.37 -13.34 -1.96
CA THR A 217 -18.46 -13.89 -2.77
C THR A 217 -19.04 -15.17 -2.16
N PHE A 218 -18.20 -15.97 -1.51
CA PHE A 218 -18.61 -17.22 -0.84
C PHE A 218 -19.11 -17.01 0.60
N PHE A 219 -19.02 -15.80 1.15
CA PHE A 219 -19.52 -15.49 2.49
C PHE A 219 -20.99 -15.08 2.41
N GLY A 220 -21.77 -15.55 3.38
CA GLY A 220 -23.19 -15.23 3.51
C GLY A 220 -23.42 -13.82 4.06
N ARG A 221 -24.67 -13.54 4.44
CA ARG A 221 -25.05 -12.32 5.17
C ARG A 221 -25.51 -12.65 6.59
N PRO A 222 -24.62 -13.10 7.49
CA PRO A 222 -24.97 -13.35 8.87
C PRO A 222 -25.27 -12.03 9.62
N ALA A 223 -25.55 -12.11 10.92
CA ALA A 223 -25.69 -10.91 11.75
C ALA A 223 -24.47 -9.97 11.62
N ILE A 224 -24.67 -8.66 11.78
CA ILE A 224 -23.64 -7.64 11.50
C ILE A 224 -22.32 -7.88 12.25
N TRP A 225 -22.38 -8.38 13.48
CA TRP A 225 -21.19 -8.71 14.28
C TRP A 225 -20.39 -9.87 13.70
N LEU A 226 -21.05 -10.90 13.19
CA LEU A 226 -20.40 -12.01 12.50
C LEU A 226 -19.79 -11.54 11.19
N GLN A 227 -20.48 -10.66 10.43
CA GLN A 227 -19.90 -10.05 9.24
C GLN A 227 -18.63 -9.25 9.55
N ILE A 228 -18.60 -8.52 10.66
CA ILE A 228 -17.40 -7.79 11.09
C ILE A 228 -16.27 -8.76 11.39
N LEU A 229 -16.52 -9.85 12.12
CA LEU A 229 -15.51 -10.86 12.42
C LEU A 229 -15.00 -11.57 11.15
N GLU A 230 -15.90 -11.96 10.25
CA GLU A 230 -15.56 -12.55 8.95
C GLU A 230 -14.69 -11.60 8.12
N ARG A 231 -15.01 -10.30 8.11
CA ARG A 231 -14.22 -9.30 7.40
C ARG A 231 -12.86 -9.09 8.04
N LEU A 232 -12.78 -9.00 9.36
CA LEU A 232 -11.51 -8.86 10.07
C LEU A 232 -10.60 -10.07 9.83
N GLY A 233 -11.13 -11.29 9.92
CA GLY A 233 -10.39 -12.51 9.58
C GLY A 233 -10.01 -12.56 8.09
N GLY A 234 -10.94 -12.19 7.22
CA GLY A 234 -10.75 -12.12 5.78
C GLY A 234 -9.62 -11.16 5.37
N ILE A 235 -9.46 -10.01 6.03
CA ILE A 235 -8.35 -9.08 5.78
C ILE A 235 -7.01 -9.79 5.96
N PHE A 236 -6.80 -10.53 7.05
CA PHE A 236 -5.53 -11.25 7.28
C PHE A 236 -5.29 -12.34 6.23
N LEU A 237 -6.33 -13.08 5.87
CA LEU A 237 -6.26 -14.11 4.84
C LEU A 237 -5.89 -13.51 3.48
N ILE A 238 -6.66 -12.51 3.04
CA ILE A 238 -6.47 -11.85 1.74
C ILE A 238 -5.10 -11.17 1.68
N ALA A 239 -4.71 -10.43 2.72
CA ALA A 239 -3.41 -9.79 2.83
C ALA A 239 -2.26 -10.78 2.66
N GLY A 240 -2.33 -11.91 3.35
CA GLY A 240 -1.33 -12.97 3.24
C GLY A 240 -1.30 -13.58 1.84
N ILE A 241 -2.45 -13.93 1.25
CA ILE A 241 -2.51 -14.50 -0.11
C ILE A 241 -2.00 -13.49 -1.16
N SER A 242 -2.41 -12.23 -1.08
CA SER A 242 -1.93 -11.16 -1.96
C SER A 242 -0.42 -11.01 -1.90
N TYR A 243 0.15 -11.05 -0.70
CA TYR A 243 1.59 -10.98 -0.51
C TYR A 243 2.32 -12.18 -1.15
N GLU A 244 1.80 -13.39 -0.96
CA GLU A 244 2.36 -14.58 -1.61
C GLU A 244 2.27 -14.51 -3.12
N GLY A 245 1.14 -14.05 -3.67
CA GLY A 245 0.95 -13.85 -5.11
C GLY A 245 1.96 -12.88 -5.71
N LEU A 246 2.20 -11.74 -5.05
CA LEU A 246 3.24 -10.81 -5.48
C LEU A 246 4.64 -11.41 -5.42
N ARG A 247 4.95 -12.14 -4.35
CA ARG A 247 6.26 -12.78 -4.18
C ARG A 247 6.50 -13.82 -5.27
N LEU A 248 5.48 -14.62 -5.62
CA LEU A 248 5.57 -15.54 -6.74
C LEU A 248 5.79 -14.79 -8.06
N GLY A 249 5.04 -13.72 -8.32
CA GLY A 249 5.26 -12.86 -9.50
C GLY A 249 6.70 -12.36 -9.62
N THR A 250 7.32 -11.96 -8.50
CA THR A 250 8.74 -11.54 -8.52
C THR A 250 9.71 -12.65 -8.87
N LEU A 251 9.46 -13.88 -8.41
CA LEU A 251 10.31 -15.03 -8.73
C LEU A 251 10.18 -15.45 -10.20
N TRP A 252 9.02 -15.21 -10.82
CA TRP A 252 8.77 -15.51 -12.22
C TRP A 252 9.38 -14.45 -13.16
N CYS A 253 9.35 -13.17 -12.80
CA CYS A 253 9.98 -12.10 -13.59
C CYS A 253 11.49 -11.99 -13.40
N ALA A 254 12.05 -12.60 -12.34
CA ALA A 254 13.49 -12.63 -12.10
C ALA A 254 14.20 -13.82 -12.79
N ARG A 255 13.47 -14.62 -13.58
CA ARG A 255 13.99 -15.65 -14.49
C ARG A 255 13.94 -15.11 -15.91
#